data_AF-A0A0S2DHC9-F1
#
_entry.id   AF-A0A0S2DHC9-F1
#
_cell.length_a   1.000
_cell.length_b   1.000
_cell.length_c   1.000
_cell.angle_alpha   90.00
_cell.angle_beta   90.00
_cell.angle_gamma   90.00
#
_symmetry.space_group_name_H-M   'P 1'
#
loop_
_entity.id
_entity.type
_entity.pdbx_description
1 polymer ?
#
loop_
_entity_poly.entity_id
_entity_poly.type
_entity_poly.pdbx_seq_one_letter_code
_entity_poly.pdbx_strand_id
1 'polypeptide(L)'
;MRYTRLSAALLIGLALAACKAADPSAAEAPAAQAAAPAAAAPAKPVADPKQTAEAAFAALRKRVPDFERLGYEHLVGDLDGDGIDDVVVAYGEGTPDAQMATLKKWAAILSRADGPLLLPAADTADDCVYLDRIEQGKLYLQVPDICTAARPKTREYLTYAWNGKTLAKVAGESADARVRQRLGALADAFARKDKQAILRAFKFPIPLGTVPVQGTPLGDEAERNNDRIDRAMAERHFDSLFPAQRLADYALLLGQVRALEPKPDQEGGETAYGQRQQGAETEWFELRIDWDPDEDRDEGNEELIQARIEVSGGIGKDVKAEAKTLGEVLKREEDSRRVYEEMRLFLIDGELRIQLPNGAG
;
A
#
# COMPACT_ATOMS: atom_id res chain seq x y z
N MET A 1 43.18 45.88 -12.14
CA MET A 1 44.54 45.71 -11.61
C MET A 1 44.73 44.21 -11.33
N ARG A 2 45.33 43.44 -12.25
CA ARG A 2 46.76 43.07 -12.34
C ARG A 2 47.26 42.24 -11.14
N TYR A 3 47.18 40.91 -11.28
CA TYR A 3 48.29 39.90 -11.32
C TYR A 3 48.63 39.35 -9.91
N THR A 4 48.88 38.05 -9.68
CA THR A 4 49.69 37.10 -10.47
C THR A 4 49.36 35.63 -10.12
N ARG A 5 49.54 34.75 -11.11
CA ARG A 5 49.53 33.28 -11.04
C ARG A 5 50.87 32.72 -10.55
N LEU A 6 50.90 31.47 -10.09
CA LEU A 6 51.92 30.49 -10.50
C LEU A 6 51.42 29.04 -10.27
N SER A 7 51.54 28.26 -11.33
CA SER A 7 51.22 26.84 -11.47
C SER A 7 52.46 25.99 -11.23
N ALA A 8 52.31 24.71 -10.84
CA ALA A 8 53.10 23.61 -11.39
C ALA A 8 52.48 22.25 -11.04
N ALA A 9 52.25 21.45 -12.07
CA ALA A 9 51.86 20.04 -12.02
C ALA A 9 53.11 19.15 -12.08
N LEU A 10 53.01 17.89 -11.62
CA LEU A 10 53.58 16.75 -12.36
C LEU A 10 52.99 15.41 -11.90
N LEU A 11 52.63 14.61 -12.91
CA LEU A 11 52.19 13.21 -12.90
C LEU A 11 53.39 12.23 -12.97
N ILE A 12 53.06 10.93 -12.95
CA ILE A 12 53.81 9.74 -13.44
C ILE A 12 54.56 8.99 -12.31
N GLY A 13 54.43 7.67 -12.12
CA GLY A 13 53.76 6.65 -12.92
C GLY A 13 53.89 5.24 -12.28
N LEU A 14 53.11 4.31 -12.81
CA LEU A 14 53.17 2.86 -12.54
C LEU A 14 54.51 2.25 -12.98
N ALA A 15 54.96 1.22 -12.26
CA ALA A 15 55.73 0.13 -12.85
C ALA A 15 55.43 -1.21 -12.14
N LEU A 16 54.87 -2.15 -12.89
CA LEU A 16 54.90 -3.59 -12.61
C LEU A 16 56.33 -4.11 -12.79
N ALA A 17 56.74 -5.07 -11.97
CA ALA A 17 57.60 -6.17 -12.43
C ALA A 17 57.46 -7.39 -11.51
N ALA A 18 57.03 -8.50 -12.11
CA ALA A 18 57.04 -9.84 -11.55
C ALA A 18 58.47 -10.40 -11.55
N CYS A 19 58.80 -11.26 -10.57
CA CYS A 19 59.69 -12.40 -10.81
C CYS A 19 59.46 -13.51 -9.77
N LYS A 20 59.45 -14.74 -10.30
CA LYS A 20 59.16 -16.02 -9.67
C LYS A 20 60.36 -16.58 -8.89
N ALA A 21 60.02 -17.29 -7.81
CA ALA A 21 60.55 -18.58 -7.32
C ALA A 21 62.01 -18.69 -6.84
N ALA A 22 62.19 -18.99 -5.54
CA ALA A 22 62.69 -20.30 -5.04
C ALA A 22 62.74 -20.29 -3.49
N ASP A 23 61.95 -21.17 -2.87
CA ASP A 23 62.03 -21.62 -1.46
C ASP A 23 63.30 -22.49 -1.22
N PRO A 24 63.77 -22.79 0.03
CA PRO A 24 62.94 -23.12 1.21
C PRO A 24 63.46 -22.71 2.60
N SER A 25 62.57 -22.62 3.60
CA SER A 25 62.75 -23.25 4.93
C SER A 25 61.65 -22.82 5.92
N ALA A 26 60.64 -23.67 6.02
CA ALA A 26 59.94 -24.14 7.22
C ALA A 26 59.89 -23.25 8.48
N ALA A 27 58.67 -22.79 8.80
CA ALA A 27 58.05 -22.93 10.12
C ALA A 27 56.52 -22.89 9.95
N GLU A 28 55.89 -24.05 9.81
CA GLU A 28 54.43 -24.20 9.74
C GLU A 28 53.80 -23.91 11.11
N ALA A 29 52.94 -22.89 11.14
CA ALA A 29 51.99 -22.68 12.22
C ALA A 29 50.84 -23.70 12.10
N PRO A 30 50.26 -24.15 13.23
CA PRO A 30 49.29 -25.24 13.22
C PRO A 30 48.00 -24.84 12.48
N ALA A 31 47.57 -25.71 11.58
CA ALA A 31 46.32 -25.61 10.85
C ALA A 31 45.13 -25.57 11.82
N ALA A 32 44.39 -24.47 11.80
CA ALA A 32 43.05 -24.43 12.38
C ALA A 32 42.16 -25.40 11.60
N GLN A 33 41.76 -26.49 12.25
CA GLN A 33 40.71 -27.37 11.75
C GLN A 33 39.44 -26.55 11.55
N ALA A 34 39.03 -26.43 10.29
CA ALA A 34 37.72 -25.92 9.92
C ALA A 34 36.67 -26.82 10.59
N ALA A 35 35.97 -26.28 11.59
CA ALA A 35 34.79 -26.92 12.15
C ALA A 35 33.79 -27.13 11.01
N ALA A 36 33.35 -28.37 10.84
CA ALA A 36 32.26 -28.69 9.93
C ALA A 36 31.05 -27.80 10.23
N PRO A 37 30.33 -27.29 9.21
CA PRO A 37 29.10 -26.54 9.44
C PRO A 37 28.16 -27.41 10.25
N ALA A 38 27.69 -26.87 11.39
CA ALA A 38 26.66 -27.51 12.18
C ALA A 38 25.48 -27.83 11.24
N ALA A 39 25.12 -29.11 11.18
CA ALA A 39 23.94 -29.54 10.46
C ALA A 39 22.77 -28.69 10.94
N ALA A 40 22.11 -27.99 10.00
CA ALA A 40 20.88 -27.28 10.29
C ALA A 40 19.95 -28.24 11.02
N ALA A 41 19.50 -27.85 12.22
CA ALA A 41 18.51 -28.61 12.94
C ALA A 41 17.31 -28.86 12.00
N PRO A 42 16.70 -30.06 12.01
CA PRO A 42 15.54 -30.32 11.17
C PRO A 42 14.51 -29.23 11.47
N ALA A 43 14.07 -28.53 10.42
CA ALA A 43 12.97 -27.57 10.52
C ALA A 43 11.81 -28.28 11.22
N LYS A 44 11.36 -27.75 12.36
CA LYS A 44 10.18 -28.28 13.04
C LYS A 44 9.05 -28.35 12.01
N PRO A 45 8.24 -29.42 12.00
CA PRO A 45 7.07 -29.45 11.14
C PRO A 45 6.25 -28.20 11.43
N VAL A 46 5.98 -27.42 10.37
CA VAL A 46 5.10 -26.25 10.43
C VAL A 46 3.77 -26.75 11.01
N ALA A 47 3.43 -26.28 12.20
CA ALA A 47 2.20 -26.68 12.86
C ALA A 47 1.00 -26.28 11.97
N ASP A 48 -0.04 -27.11 11.93
CA ASP A 48 -1.28 -26.78 11.23
C ASP A 48 -1.84 -25.46 11.81
N PRO A 49 -2.01 -24.39 11.00
CA PRO A 49 -2.50 -23.10 11.47
C PRO A 49 -3.79 -23.19 12.29
N LYS A 50 -4.66 -24.16 11.98
CA LYS A 50 -5.90 -24.38 12.75
C LYS A 50 -5.62 -24.91 14.16
N GLN A 51 -4.65 -25.80 14.31
CA GLN A 51 -4.27 -26.34 15.61
C GLN A 51 -3.60 -25.27 16.46
N THR A 52 -2.75 -24.44 15.84
CA THR A 52 -2.13 -23.28 16.46
C THR A 52 -3.19 -22.31 16.99
N ALA A 53 -4.18 -21.96 16.16
CA ALA A 53 -5.31 -21.11 16.53
C ALA A 53 -6.10 -21.68 17.73
N GLU A 54 -6.51 -22.95 17.67
CA GLU A 54 -7.28 -23.57 18.76
C GLU A 54 -6.52 -23.64 20.08
N ALA A 55 -5.21 -23.91 20.04
CA ALA A 55 -4.38 -23.88 21.23
C ALA A 55 -4.35 -22.47 21.85
N ALA A 56 -4.19 -21.44 21.02
CA ALA A 56 -4.23 -20.05 21.46
C ALA A 56 -5.61 -19.66 22.02
N PHE A 57 -6.71 -20.07 21.38
CA PHE A 57 -8.07 -19.83 21.88
C PHE A 57 -8.30 -20.49 23.22
N ALA A 58 -7.84 -21.72 23.41
CA ALA A 58 -7.91 -22.40 24.70
C ALA A 58 -7.13 -21.67 25.80
N ALA A 59 -6.01 -21.05 25.48
CA ALA A 59 -5.28 -20.19 26.41
C ALA A 59 -6.03 -18.89 26.70
N LEU A 60 -6.61 -18.25 25.68
CA LEU A 60 -7.39 -17.02 25.83
C LEU A 60 -8.64 -17.24 26.69
N ARG A 61 -9.38 -18.34 26.50
CA ARG A 61 -10.56 -18.70 27.31
C ARG A 61 -10.27 -18.78 28.81
N LYS A 62 -9.05 -19.09 29.22
CA LYS A 62 -8.66 -19.08 30.65
C LYS A 62 -8.69 -17.67 31.26
N ARG A 63 -8.49 -16.63 30.45
CA ARG A 63 -8.52 -15.21 30.87
C ARG A 63 -9.83 -14.53 30.50
N VAL A 64 -10.39 -14.84 29.34
CA VAL A 64 -11.63 -14.27 28.79
C VAL A 64 -12.52 -15.43 28.35
N PRO A 65 -13.30 -16.03 29.28
CA PRO A 65 -14.04 -17.29 29.04
C PRO A 65 -15.02 -17.28 27.86
N ASP A 66 -15.54 -16.11 27.49
CA ASP A 66 -16.59 -15.94 26.48
C ASP A 66 -16.18 -14.94 25.38
N PHE A 67 -14.89 -14.90 25.00
CA PHE A 67 -14.41 -13.92 24.02
C PHE A 67 -15.11 -14.05 22.66
N GLU A 68 -15.60 -15.24 22.31
CA GLU A 68 -16.29 -15.49 21.04
C GLU A 68 -17.73 -14.98 21.02
N ARG A 69 -18.32 -14.67 22.18
CA ARG A 69 -19.76 -14.41 22.35
C ARG A 69 -20.29 -13.31 21.42
N LEU A 70 -19.50 -12.26 21.22
CA LEU A 70 -19.89 -11.08 20.42
C LEU A 70 -19.14 -11.02 19.08
N GLY A 71 -18.69 -12.19 18.60
CA GLY A 71 -17.89 -12.32 17.40
C GLY A 71 -16.40 -12.07 17.65
N TYR A 72 -15.58 -12.74 16.84
CA TYR A 72 -14.13 -12.61 16.87
C TYR A 72 -13.55 -12.87 15.48
N GLU A 73 -12.35 -12.38 15.27
CA GLU A 73 -11.49 -12.66 14.13
C GLU A 73 -10.09 -12.98 14.63
N HIS A 74 -9.29 -13.65 13.81
CA HIS A 74 -7.93 -13.99 14.19
C HIS A 74 -6.99 -14.02 12.98
N LEU A 75 -5.72 -13.80 13.26
CA LEU A 75 -4.61 -14.01 12.34
C LEU A 75 -3.67 -15.06 12.91
N VAL A 76 -3.08 -15.83 12.01
CA VAL A 76 -2.02 -16.81 12.33
C VAL A 76 -0.78 -16.41 11.54
N GLY A 77 0.35 -16.33 12.24
CA GLY A 77 1.64 -16.01 11.62
C GLY A 77 2.72 -15.74 12.66
N ASP A 78 3.98 -15.88 12.24
CA ASP A 78 5.16 -15.65 13.07
C ASP A 78 5.34 -14.15 13.42
N LEU A 79 5.14 -13.80 14.71
CA LEU A 79 5.25 -12.42 15.22
C LEU A 79 6.64 -12.09 15.78
N ASP A 80 7.37 -13.08 16.27
CA ASP A 80 8.65 -12.87 16.96
C ASP A 80 9.88 -13.35 16.18
N GLY A 81 9.67 -13.98 15.03
CA GLY A 81 10.69 -14.45 14.11
C GLY A 81 11.31 -15.78 14.52
N ASP A 82 10.70 -16.55 15.43
CA ASP A 82 11.22 -17.84 15.87
C ASP A 82 10.91 -19.00 14.90
N GLY A 83 10.17 -18.72 13.82
CA GLY A 83 9.76 -19.68 12.80
C GLY A 83 8.56 -20.53 13.18
N ILE A 84 7.88 -20.22 14.29
CA ILE A 84 6.63 -20.84 14.73
C ILE A 84 5.51 -19.81 14.59
N ASP A 85 4.37 -20.23 14.04
CA ASP A 85 3.24 -19.34 13.93
C ASP A 85 2.64 -19.00 15.32
N ASP A 86 2.35 -17.72 15.50
CA ASP A 86 1.65 -17.16 16.65
C ASP A 86 0.21 -16.80 16.26
N VAL A 87 -0.58 -16.33 17.24
CA VAL A 87 -1.99 -16.00 17.02
C VAL A 87 -2.32 -14.63 17.59
N VAL A 88 -3.00 -13.82 16.79
CA VAL A 88 -3.64 -12.58 17.25
C VAL A 88 -5.14 -12.74 17.12
N VAL A 89 -5.89 -12.40 18.17
CA VAL A 89 -7.35 -12.48 18.21
C VAL A 89 -7.90 -11.10 18.49
N ALA A 90 -8.81 -10.62 17.64
CA ALA A 90 -9.65 -9.47 17.94
C ALA A 90 -11.07 -9.96 18.23
N TYR A 91 -11.67 -9.47 19.32
CA TYR A 91 -12.93 -9.99 19.83
C TYR A 91 -13.81 -8.89 20.40
N GLY A 92 -15.12 -9.09 20.30
CA GLY A 92 -16.12 -8.16 20.78
C GLY A 92 -16.27 -8.17 22.30
N GLU A 93 -16.40 -6.99 22.90
CA GLU A 93 -16.82 -6.82 24.28
C GLU A 93 -18.12 -6.01 24.36
N GLY A 94 -18.89 -6.28 25.40
CA GLY A 94 -20.18 -5.67 25.67
C GLY A 94 -20.74 -6.18 26.98
N THR A 95 -21.87 -5.62 27.40
CA THR A 95 -22.59 -6.07 28.59
C THR A 95 -23.01 -7.55 28.46
N PRO A 96 -23.31 -8.25 29.57
CA PRO A 96 -23.71 -9.67 29.52
C PRO A 96 -24.93 -9.95 28.63
N ASP A 97 -25.83 -8.98 28.49
CA ASP A 97 -27.06 -9.02 27.69
C ASP A 97 -26.89 -8.46 26.26
N ALA A 98 -25.73 -7.88 25.96
CA ALA A 98 -25.44 -7.31 24.65
C ALA A 98 -25.57 -8.38 23.56
N GLN A 99 -26.25 -8.02 22.48
CA GLN A 99 -26.37 -8.84 21.25
C GLN A 99 -25.34 -8.45 20.20
N MET A 100 -24.61 -7.35 20.42
CA MET A 100 -23.56 -6.83 19.55
C MET A 100 -22.41 -6.27 20.39
N ALA A 101 -21.20 -6.34 19.84
CA ALA A 101 -20.04 -5.70 20.44
C ALA A 101 -20.22 -4.17 20.49
N THR A 102 -20.01 -3.58 21.67
CA THR A 102 -19.93 -2.11 21.81
C THR A 102 -18.51 -1.60 21.62
N LEU A 103 -17.53 -2.48 21.79
CA LEU A 103 -16.11 -2.24 21.51
C LEU A 103 -15.43 -3.55 21.09
N LYS A 104 -14.28 -3.45 20.45
CA LYS A 104 -13.43 -4.61 20.15
C LYS A 104 -12.12 -4.49 20.92
N LYS A 105 -11.68 -5.58 21.53
CA LYS A 105 -10.33 -5.72 22.07
C LYS A 105 -9.54 -6.70 21.24
N TRP A 106 -8.23 -6.73 21.45
CA TRP A 106 -7.40 -7.74 20.85
C TRP A 106 -6.35 -8.28 21.82
N ALA A 107 -5.88 -9.49 21.55
CA ALA A 107 -4.85 -10.17 22.30
C ALA A 107 -3.88 -10.88 21.35
N ALA A 108 -2.59 -10.84 21.67
CA ALA A 108 -1.57 -11.63 20.98
C ALA A 108 -1.13 -12.79 21.88
N ILE A 109 -0.96 -13.95 21.28
CA ILE A 109 -0.61 -15.20 21.93
C ILE A 109 0.58 -15.78 21.16
N LEU A 110 1.72 -15.88 21.83
CA LEU A 110 2.90 -16.50 21.22
C LEU A 110 2.89 -18.00 21.44
N SER A 111 3.20 -18.77 20.41
CA SER A 111 3.31 -20.21 20.46
C SER A 111 4.66 -20.59 21.10
N ARG A 112 4.63 -21.35 22.20
CA ARG A 112 5.85 -21.84 22.87
C ARG A 112 5.80 -23.34 23.09
N ALA A 113 6.99 -23.91 23.32
CA ALA A 113 7.14 -25.35 23.57
C ALA A 113 6.44 -25.81 24.86
N ASP A 114 6.33 -24.94 25.86
CA ASP A 114 5.62 -25.17 27.13
C ASP A 114 4.13 -24.80 27.08
N GLY A 115 3.66 -24.32 25.93
CA GLY A 115 2.26 -23.96 25.67
C GLY A 115 2.09 -22.50 25.23
N PRO A 116 0.89 -22.10 24.79
CA PRO A 116 0.66 -20.74 24.31
C PRO A 116 0.85 -19.70 25.42
N LEU A 117 1.67 -18.70 25.15
CA LEU A 117 1.96 -17.58 26.04
C LEU A 117 1.12 -16.36 25.63
N LEU A 118 0.08 -16.07 26.42
CA LEU A 118 -0.71 -14.86 26.25
C LEU A 118 0.14 -13.64 26.63
N LEU A 119 0.32 -12.72 25.69
CA LEU A 119 1.08 -11.51 25.93
C LEU A 119 0.32 -10.55 26.86
N PRO A 120 1.04 -9.71 27.63
CA PRO A 120 0.43 -8.55 28.25
C PRO A 120 -0.32 -7.75 27.18
N ALA A 121 -1.43 -7.12 27.55
CA ALA A 121 -2.06 -6.17 26.64
C ALA A 121 -0.97 -5.17 26.21
N ALA A 122 -0.79 -5.02 24.90
CA ALA A 122 -0.01 -3.90 24.39
C ALA A 122 -0.64 -2.62 24.97
N ASP A 123 0.15 -1.56 25.16
CA ASP A 123 -0.40 -0.23 25.44
C ASP A 123 -1.19 0.24 24.21
N THR A 124 -2.35 -0.35 24.00
CA THR A 124 -3.29 -0.02 22.95
C THR A 124 -4.25 0.97 23.54
N ALA A 125 -4.50 2.05 22.81
CA ALA A 125 -5.70 2.82 23.06
C ALA A 125 -6.89 1.87 23.13
N ASP A 126 -7.92 2.20 23.92
CA ASP A 126 -9.23 1.50 23.95
C ASP A 126 -9.98 1.58 22.59
N ASP A 127 -9.25 1.87 21.51
CA ASP A 127 -9.70 1.95 20.14
C ASP A 127 -9.99 0.53 19.65
N CYS A 128 -11.20 0.35 19.11
CA CYS A 128 -11.52 -0.87 18.37
C CYS A 128 -10.52 -1.06 17.24
N VAL A 129 -10.15 -2.30 16.96
CA VAL A 129 -9.27 -2.62 15.84
C VAL A 129 -9.88 -3.71 14.97
N TYR A 130 -9.52 -3.66 13.70
CA TYR A 130 -9.66 -4.75 12.75
C TYR A 130 -8.28 -5.33 12.45
N LEU A 131 -8.21 -6.66 12.39
CA LEU A 131 -6.99 -7.36 12.02
C LEU A 131 -6.80 -7.28 10.49
N ASP A 132 -5.65 -6.78 10.04
CA ASP A 132 -5.30 -6.75 8.61
C ASP A 132 -4.46 -7.99 8.25
N ARG A 133 -3.22 -8.05 8.75
CA ARG A 133 -2.31 -9.18 8.48
C ARG A 133 -1.15 -9.27 9.47
N ILE A 134 -0.51 -10.44 9.48
CA ILE A 134 0.82 -10.64 10.06
C ILE A 134 1.79 -10.87 8.90
N GLU A 135 2.84 -10.05 8.81
CA GLU A 135 3.80 -10.13 7.73
C GLU A 135 5.19 -9.69 8.23
N GLN A 136 6.20 -10.54 8.02
CA GLN A 136 7.60 -10.24 8.37
C GLN A 136 7.80 -9.83 9.84
N GLY A 137 7.21 -10.58 10.79
CA GLY A 137 7.31 -10.30 12.23
C GLY A 137 6.59 -9.03 12.68
N LYS A 138 5.63 -8.54 11.89
CA LYS A 138 4.83 -7.35 12.19
C LYS A 138 3.35 -7.66 12.11
N LEU A 139 2.61 -7.12 13.08
CA LEU A 139 1.15 -7.10 13.09
C LEU A 139 0.67 -5.78 12.51
N TYR A 140 -0.20 -5.85 11.51
CA TYR A 140 -0.88 -4.72 10.89
C TYR A 140 -2.33 -4.69 11.37
N LEU A 141 -2.75 -3.53 11.86
CA LEU A 141 -4.10 -3.29 12.38
C LEU A 141 -4.71 -2.07 11.69
N GLN A 142 -6.03 -2.08 11.57
CA GLN A 142 -6.82 -0.95 11.11
C GLN A 142 -7.70 -0.46 12.25
N VAL A 143 -7.72 0.85 12.48
CA VAL A 143 -8.60 1.47 13.46
C VAL A 143 -9.77 2.10 12.69
N PRO A 144 -11.01 1.70 12.97
CA PRO A 144 -12.18 2.30 12.36
C PRO A 144 -12.49 3.67 12.97
N ASP A 145 -13.26 4.45 12.23
CA ASP A 145 -13.92 5.66 12.71
C ASP A 145 -14.98 5.34 13.78
N ILE A 146 -15.81 4.30 13.55
CA ILE A 146 -16.90 3.89 14.43
C ILE A 146 -16.96 2.36 14.48
N CYS A 147 -16.76 1.77 15.65
CA CYS A 147 -16.69 0.31 15.81
C CYS A 147 -17.98 -0.44 15.43
N THR A 148 -19.13 0.21 15.63
CA THR A 148 -20.46 -0.37 15.52
C THR A 148 -21.13 -0.07 14.17
N ALA A 149 -20.47 0.69 13.29
CA ALA A 149 -20.98 0.92 11.95
C ALA A 149 -20.99 -0.39 11.16
N ALA A 150 -21.98 -0.56 10.27
CA ALA A 150 -22.07 -1.74 9.41
C ALA A 150 -20.89 -1.83 8.43
N ARG A 151 -20.38 -0.68 7.98
CA ARG A 151 -19.26 -0.52 7.04
C ARG A 151 -18.27 0.53 7.59
N PRO A 152 -17.54 0.21 8.67
CA PRO A 152 -16.70 1.18 9.36
C PRO A 152 -15.48 1.57 8.53
N LYS A 153 -15.18 2.86 8.41
CA LYS A 153 -14.08 3.35 7.59
C LYS A 153 -12.80 3.40 8.40
N THR A 154 -11.68 2.98 7.81
CA THR A 154 -10.40 3.02 8.50
C THR A 154 -9.89 4.44 8.62
N ARG A 155 -9.72 4.93 9.85
CA ARG A 155 -9.11 6.24 10.15
C ARG A 155 -7.60 6.16 10.32
N GLU A 156 -7.11 5.05 10.87
CA GLU A 156 -5.69 4.85 11.13
C GLU A 156 -5.24 3.43 10.80
N TYR A 157 -4.00 3.33 10.35
CA TYR A 157 -3.28 2.09 10.08
C TYR A 157 -2.13 1.99 11.06
N LEU A 158 -2.12 0.93 11.86
CA LEU A 158 -1.13 0.73 12.92
C LEU A 158 -0.23 -0.45 12.57
N THR A 159 1.04 -0.35 12.97
CA THR A 159 1.98 -1.45 12.88
C THR A 159 2.58 -1.72 14.25
N TYR A 160 2.53 -2.97 14.67
CA TYR A 160 3.11 -3.46 15.91
C TYR A 160 4.20 -4.48 15.61
N ALA A 161 5.23 -4.53 16.44
CA ALA A 161 6.30 -5.52 16.35
C ALA A 161 6.67 -6.02 17.75
N TRP A 162 7.16 -7.27 17.81
CA TRP A 162 7.68 -7.84 19.05
C TRP A 162 8.96 -7.12 19.50
N ASN A 163 9.01 -6.71 20.77
CA ASN A 163 10.16 -6.02 21.34
C ASN A 163 10.98 -6.89 22.33
N GLY A 164 10.73 -8.20 22.36
CA GLY A 164 11.30 -9.12 23.36
C GLY A 164 10.43 -9.34 24.60
N LYS A 165 9.35 -8.57 24.78
CA LYS A 165 8.44 -8.68 25.93
C LYS A 165 6.95 -8.58 25.57
N THR A 166 6.58 -7.69 24.67
CA THR A 166 5.21 -7.51 24.17
C THR A 166 5.23 -7.03 22.72
N LEU A 167 4.06 -6.97 22.09
CA LEU A 167 3.89 -6.23 20.84
C LEU A 167 3.82 -4.73 21.15
N ALA A 168 4.73 -3.95 20.58
CA ALA A 168 4.78 -2.50 20.73
C ALA A 168 4.44 -1.82 19.40
N LYS A 169 3.71 -0.70 19.45
CA LYS A 169 3.43 0.12 18.26
C LYS A 169 4.75 0.69 17.74
N VAL A 170 5.09 0.36 16.50
CA VAL A 170 6.31 0.82 15.82
C VAL A 170 6.02 1.83 14.70
N ALA A 171 4.79 1.85 14.19
CA ALA A 171 4.33 2.85 13.23
C ALA A 171 2.83 3.12 13.36
N GLY A 172 2.42 4.29 12.89
CA GLY A 172 1.02 4.69 12.75
C GLY A 172 0.90 5.68 11.59
N GLU A 173 -0.18 5.54 10.83
CA GLU A 173 -0.45 6.36 9.64
C GLU A 173 -1.95 6.66 9.59
N SER A 174 -2.32 7.93 9.40
CA SER A 174 -3.72 8.30 9.15
C SER A 174 -4.15 7.89 7.74
N ALA A 175 -5.46 7.75 7.50
CA ALA A 175 -5.98 7.48 6.17
C ALA A 175 -5.51 8.52 5.13
N ASP A 176 -5.52 9.81 5.48
CA ASP A 176 -4.99 10.88 4.65
C ASP A 176 -3.50 10.70 4.31
N ALA A 177 -2.66 10.45 5.33
CA ALA A 177 -1.23 10.23 5.11
C ALA A 177 -0.98 9.01 4.20
N ARG A 178 -1.80 7.96 4.34
CA ARG A 178 -1.76 6.78 3.48
C ARG A 178 -2.09 7.11 2.04
N VAL A 179 -3.17 7.84 1.79
CA VAL A 179 -3.54 8.29 0.43
C VAL A 179 -2.36 9.05 -0.20
N ARG A 180 -1.79 10.02 0.52
CA ARG A 180 -0.64 10.80 0.02
C ARG A 180 0.58 9.93 -0.26
N GLN A 181 0.91 9.01 0.64
CA GLN A 181 2.03 8.08 0.45
C GLN A 181 1.82 7.21 -0.80
N ARG A 182 0.64 6.63 -0.94
CA ARG A 182 0.31 5.73 -2.06
C ARG A 182 0.21 6.49 -3.39
N LEU A 183 -0.34 7.70 -3.39
CA LEU A 183 -0.34 8.58 -4.57
C LEU A 183 1.08 8.92 -5.00
N GLY A 184 1.96 9.25 -4.05
CA GLY A 184 3.37 9.50 -4.33
C GLY A 184 4.07 8.28 -4.94
N ALA A 185 3.84 7.08 -4.39
CA ALA A 185 4.38 5.84 -4.94
C ALA A 185 3.85 5.52 -6.35
N LEU A 186 2.57 5.80 -6.60
CA LEU A 186 1.96 5.61 -7.91
C LEU A 186 2.50 6.63 -8.93
N ALA A 187 2.65 7.89 -8.55
CA ALA A 187 3.26 8.94 -9.38
C ALA A 187 4.67 8.52 -9.84
N ASP A 188 5.47 8.02 -8.88
CA ASP A 188 6.81 7.48 -9.11
C ASP A 188 6.79 6.29 -10.09
N ALA A 189 5.80 5.40 -9.98
CA ALA A 189 5.64 4.26 -10.88
C ALA A 189 5.33 4.70 -12.31
N PHE A 190 4.41 5.65 -12.51
CA PHE A 190 4.09 6.20 -13.82
C PHE A 190 5.27 6.97 -14.43
N ALA A 191 5.97 7.78 -13.64
CA ALA A 191 7.16 8.51 -14.10
C ALA A 191 8.27 7.58 -14.60
N ARG A 192 8.46 6.43 -13.94
CA ARG A 192 9.45 5.41 -14.32
C ARG A 192 8.92 4.40 -15.34
N LYS A 193 7.63 4.45 -15.70
CA LYS A 193 6.93 3.44 -16.51
C LYS A 193 7.09 2.02 -15.93
N ASP A 194 7.07 1.91 -14.61
CA ASP A 194 7.17 0.63 -13.91
C ASP A 194 5.84 -0.14 -14.05
N LYS A 195 5.77 -0.99 -15.06
CA LYS A 195 4.58 -1.78 -15.40
C LYS A 195 4.09 -2.61 -14.21
N GLN A 196 5.00 -3.19 -13.43
CA GLN A 196 4.65 -4.05 -12.30
C GLN A 196 4.08 -3.25 -11.14
N ALA A 197 4.64 -2.08 -10.86
CA ALA A 197 4.08 -1.18 -9.85
C ALA A 197 2.71 -0.61 -10.26
N ILE A 198 2.53 -0.22 -11.53
CA ILE A 198 1.25 0.29 -12.04
C ILE A 198 0.17 -0.81 -11.96
N LEU A 199 0.46 -2.03 -12.41
CA LEU A 199 -0.52 -3.12 -12.39
C LEU A 199 -0.87 -3.60 -10.97
N ARG A 200 -0.01 -3.37 -9.97
CA ARG A 200 -0.36 -3.64 -8.55
C ARG A 200 -1.49 -2.77 -8.03
N ALA A 201 -1.72 -1.61 -8.65
CA ALA A 201 -2.83 -0.73 -8.34
C ALA A 201 -4.15 -1.19 -8.97
N PHE A 202 -4.22 -2.36 -9.64
CA PHE A 202 -5.50 -2.95 -10.06
C PHE A 202 -5.92 -4.08 -9.13
N LYS A 203 -7.23 -4.27 -9.02
CA LYS A 203 -7.80 -5.53 -8.53
C LYS A 203 -8.05 -6.43 -9.73
N PHE A 204 -7.47 -7.63 -9.70
CA PHE A 204 -7.65 -8.63 -10.74
C PHE A 204 -8.58 -9.76 -10.27
N PRO A 205 -9.35 -10.38 -11.18
CA PRO A 205 -9.47 -10.07 -12.61
C PRO A 205 -10.27 -8.78 -12.86
N ILE A 206 -9.90 -8.03 -13.91
CA ILE A 206 -10.63 -6.83 -14.35
C ILE A 206 -11.74 -7.27 -15.32
N PRO A 207 -13.01 -6.89 -15.11
CA PRO A 207 -14.07 -7.13 -16.09
C PRO A 207 -13.80 -6.33 -17.38
N LEU A 208 -13.96 -6.95 -18.55
CA LEU A 208 -13.71 -6.30 -19.83
C LEU A 208 -14.57 -5.03 -20.04
N GLY A 209 -15.81 -5.06 -19.57
CA GLY A 209 -16.74 -3.92 -19.67
C GLY A 209 -16.33 -2.69 -18.88
N THR A 210 -15.32 -2.78 -17.99
CA THR A 210 -14.88 -1.67 -17.14
C THR A 210 -13.61 -0.99 -17.63
N VAL A 211 -13.14 -1.32 -18.83
CA VAL A 211 -11.92 -0.75 -19.41
C VAL A 211 -12.08 -0.46 -20.91
N PRO A 212 -11.43 0.58 -21.45
CA PRO A 212 -11.58 0.99 -22.84
C PRO A 212 -10.57 0.26 -23.74
N VAL A 213 -10.75 -1.05 -23.91
CA VAL A 213 -9.80 -1.92 -24.65
C VAL A 213 -10.46 -2.72 -25.78
N GLN A 214 -11.73 -2.42 -26.09
CA GLN A 214 -12.46 -3.06 -27.19
C GLN A 214 -11.74 -2.80 -28.53
N GLY A 215 -11.61 -3.85 -29.35
CA GLY A 215 -10.88 -3.78 -30.63
C GLY A 215 -9.36 -3.67 -30.49
N THR A 216 -8.81 -3.91 -29.30
CA THR A 216 -7.36 -4.06 -29.07
C THR A 216 -7.00 -5.53 -28.87
N PRO A 217 -5.71 -5.93 -29.02
CA PRO A 217 -5.29 -7.30 -28.75
C PRO A 217 -5.67 -7.81 -27.36
N LEU A 218 -5.71 -6.91 -26.36
CA LEU A 218 -6.17 -7.24 -25.01
C LEU A 218 -7.67 -7.53 -24.97
N GLY A 219 -8.48 -6.68 -25.61
CA GLY A 219 -9.93 -6.89 -25.71
C GLY A 219 -10.26 -8.23 -26.35
N ASP A 220 -9.62 -8.53 -27.49
CA ASP A 220 -9.83 -9.78 -28.21
C ASP A 220 -9.42 -11.03 -27.38
N GLU A 221 -8.39 -10.92 -26.55
CA GLU A 221 -8.00 -12.00 -25.63
C GLU A 221 -8.95 -12.13 -24.44
N ALA A 222 -9.41 -11.00 -23.88
CA ALA A 222 -10.35 -10.97 -22.77
C ALA A 222 -11.73 -11.53 -23.14
N GLU A 223 -12.24 -11.22 -24.34
CA GLU A 223 -13.50 -11.79 -24.87
C GLU A 223 -13.43 -13.33 -24.94
N ARG A 224 -12.26 -13.87 -25.32
CA ARG A 224 -12.01 -15.32 -25.32
C ARG A 224 -11.82 -15.91 -23.92
N ASN A 225 -11.62 -15.06 -22.91
CA ASN A 225 -11.40 -15.43 -21.51
C ASN A 225 -12.59 -15.04 -20.61
N ASN A 226 -13.82 -15.29 -21.08
CA ASN A 226 -15.06 -14.99 -20.35
C ASN A 226 -15.17 -13.53 -19.91
N ASP A 227 -14.78 -12.59 -20.79
CA ASP A 227 -14.83 -11.15 -20.56
C ASP A 227 -14.02 -10.70 -19.32
N ARG A 228 -12.90 -11.38 -19.04
CA ARG A 228 -12.02 -11.09 -17.90
C ARG A 228 -10.58 -10.92 -18.32
N ILE A 229 -9.95 -9.88 -17.81
CA ILE A 229 -8.53 -9.60 -17.94
C ILE A 229 -7.85 -10.03 -16.64
N ASP A 230 -7.02 -11.08 -16.68
CA ASP A 230 -6.17 -11.43 -15.56
C ASP A 230 -4.86 -10.61 -15.56
N ARG A 231 -4.09 -10.72 -14.47
CA ARG A 231 -2.84 -9.99 -14.32
C ARG A 231 -1.82 -10.34 -15.41
N ALA A 232 -1.68 -11.60 -15.77
CA ALA A 232 -0.69 -12.04 -16.75
C ALA A 232 -1.04 -11.51 -18.15
N MET A 233 -2.33 -11.46 -18.49
CA MET A 233 -2.85 -10.85 -19.71
C MET A 233 -2.59 -9.35 -19.74
N ALA A 234 -2.89 -8.64 -18.66
CA ALA A 234 -2.59 -7.21 -18.51
C ALA A 234 -1.08 -6.92 -18.61
N GLU A 235 -0.22 -7.79 -18.10
CA GLU A 235 1.24 -7.67 -18.24
C GLU A 235 1.70 -7.84 -19.69
N ARG A 236 1.19 -8.85 -20.40
CA ARG A 236 1.48 -9.08 -21.82
C ARG A 236 1.01 -7.94 -22.72
N HIS A 237 -0.19 -7.43 -22.45
CA HIS A 237 -0.85 -6.39 -23.25
C HIS A 237 -0.91 -5.05 -22.53
N PHE A 238 0.13 -4.72 -21.76
CA PHE A 238 0.17 -3.51 -20.95
C PHE A 238 -0.12 -2.25 -21.78
N ASP A 239 0.41 -2.18 -23.00
CA ASP A 239 0.27 -1.02 -23.87
C ASP A 239 -1.17 -0.87 -24.43
N SER A 240 -2.01 -1.91 -24.33
CA SER A 240 -3.46 -1.82 -24.60
C SER A 240 -4.23 -1.19 -23.45
N LEU A 241 -3.86 -1.49 -22.18
CA LEU A 241 -4.42 -0.80 -21.00
C LEU A 241 -3.88 0.62 -20.88
N PHE A 242 -2.64 0.83 -21.28
CA PHE A 242 -1.90 2.05 -21.09
C PHE A 242 -1.21 2.47 -22.38
N PRO A 243 -1.97 2.99 -23.37
CA PRO A 243 -1.39 3.62 -24.53
C PRO A 243 -0.40 4.73 -24.13
N ALA A 244 0.57 5.01 -25.00
CA ALA A 244 1.66 5.95 -24.68
C ALA A 244 1.16 7.34 -24.21
N GLN A 245 0.02 7.81 -24.75
CA GLN A 245 -0.58 9.08 -24.34
C GLN A 245 -1.15 9.02 -22.92
N ARG A 246 -1.94 7.99 -22.58
CA ARG A 246 -2.47 7.77 -21.23
C ARG A 246 -1.36 7.70 -20.19
N LEU A 247 -0.28 6.96 -20.47
CA LEU A 247 0.89 6.90 -19.59
C LEU A 247 1.50 8.27 -19.34
N ALA A 248 1.63 9.09 -20.39
CA ALA A 248 2.21 10.42 -20.29
C ALA A 248 1.30 11.35 -19.48
N ASP A 249 -0.01 11.29 -19.71
CA ASP A 249 -1.01 12.12 -19.02
C ASP A 249 -1.05 11.77 -17.54
N TYR A 250 -1.14 10.49 -17.20
CA TYR A 250 -1.14 10.02 -15.82
C TYR A 250 0.17 10.32 -15.08
N ALA A 251 1.32 10.17 -15.75
CA ALA A 251 2.62 10.55 -15.15
C ALA A 251 2.70 12.05 -14.86
N LEU A 252 2.19 12.88 -15.77
CA LEU A 252 2.15 14.33 -15.62
C LEU A 252 1.20 14.73 -14.50
N LEU A 253 -0.05 14.29 -14.56
CA LEU A 253 -1.09 14.61 -13.58
C LEU A 253 -0.64 14.23 -12.16
N LEU A 254 -0.29 12.96 -11.93
CA LEU A 254 0.18 12.48 -10.62
C LEU A 254 1.44 13.21 -10.15
N GLY A 255 2.35 13.54 -11.06
CA GLY A 255 3.55 14.30 -10.77
C GLY A 255 3.29 15.72 -10.28
N GLN A 256 2.19 16.35 -10.72
CA GLN A 256 1.79 17.70 -10.33
C GLN A 256 0.96 17.67 -9.05
N VAL A 257 -0.03 16.78 -8.96
CA VAL A 257 -0.94 16.76 -7.82
C VAL A 257 -0.31 16.27 -6.52
N ARG A 258 0.75 15.44 -6.58
CA ARG A 258 1.49 15.01 -5.38
C ARG A 258 2.12 16.16 -4.58
N ALA A 259 2.26 17.34 -5.19
CA ALA A 259 2.80 18.54 -4.55
C ALA A 259 1.71 19.48 -4.02
N LEU A 260 0.44 19.19 -4.30
CA LEU A 260 -0.67 20.00 -3.84
C LEU A 260 -1.03 19.65 -2.39
N GLU A 261 -1.56 20.64 -1.68
CA GLU A 261 -2.10 20.50 -0.33
C GLU A 261 -3.62 20.60 -0.40
N PRO A 262 -4.35 19.47 -0.37
CA PRO A 262 -5.81 19.47 -0.31
C PRO A 262 -6.31 20.20 0.92
N LYS A 263 -7.45 20.89 0.74
CA LYS A 263 -8.18 21.58 1.80
C LYS A 263 -9.60 21.06 1.86
N PRO A 264 -10.24 21.02 3.04
CA PRO A 264 -11.63 20.64 3.15
C PRO A 264 -12.52 21.45 2.20
N ASP A 265 -13.40 20.76 1.50
CA ASP A 265 -14.43 21.38 0.66
C ASP A 265 -15.78 21.47 1.41
N GLN A 266 -16.83 21.92 0.71
CA GLN A 266 -18.17 22.08 1.30
C GLN A 266 -18.97 20.77 1.39
N GLU A 267 -18.52 19.73 0.70
CA GLU A 267 -19.20 18.43 0.58
C GLU A 267 -18.62 17.39 1.55
N GLY A 268 -17.61 17.77 2.35
CA GLY A 268 -16.97 16.90 3.33
C GLY A 268 -15.75 16.16 2.78
N GLY A 269 -15.39 16.41 1.52
CA GLY A 269 -14.15 15.96 0.90
C GLY A 269 -13.01 16.97 1.08
N GLU A 270 -11.95 16.75 0.31
CA GLU A 270 -10.82 17.65 0.19
C GLU A 270 -10.51 17.93 -1.27
N THR A 271 -10.21 19.19 -1.60
CA THR A 271 -9.81 19.57 -2.95
C THR A 271 -8.54 20.41 -2.94
N ALA A 272 -7.68 20.21 -3.94
CA ALA A 272 -6.47 20.98 -4.18
C ALA A 272 -6.39 21.39 -5.64
N TYR A 273 -5.95 22.62 -5.90
CA TYR A 273 -5.83 23.18 -7.25
C TYR A 273 -4.42 23.68 -7.49
N GLY A 274 -3.90 23.44 -8.69
CA GLY A 274 -2.59 23.89 -9.13
C GLY A 274 -2.65 24.57 -10.49
N GLN A 275 -1.75 25.52 -10.73
CA GLN A 275 -1.51 26.09 -12.05
C GLN A 275 -0.04 26.24 -12.35
N ARG A 276 0.30 26.12 -13.63
CA ARG A 276 1.62 26.40 -14.15
C ARG A 276 1.51 27.15 -15.47
N GLN A 277 2.26 28.23 -15.60
CA GLN A 277 2.38 28.95 -16.88
C GLN A 277 3.26 28.18 -17.85
N GLN A 278 2.75 27.95 -19.07
CA GLN A 278 3.45 27.34 -20.19
C GLN A 278 3.40 28.29 -21.41
N GLY A 279 4.31 29.26 -21.42
CA GLY A 279 4.34 30.28 -22.46
C GLY A 279 3.13 31.21 -22.35
N ALA A 280 2.24 31.16 -23.34
CA ALA A 280 0.99 31.94 -23.37
C ALA A 280 -0.23 31.16 -22.87
N GLU A 281 -0.05 29.90 -22.45
CA GLU A 281 -1.10 29.03 -21.95
C GLU A 281 -0.89 28.75 -20.45
N THR A 282 -1.98 28.45 -19.77
CA THR A 282 -1.99 28.01 -18.38
C THR A 282 -2.33 26.53 -18.34
N GLU A 283 -1.46 25.75 -17.73
CA GLU A 283 -1.72 24.36 -17.36
C GLU A 283 -2.37 24.35 -15.96
N TRP A 284 -3.45 23.59 -15.81
CA TRP A 284 -4.19 23.45 -14.56
C TRP A 284 -4.25 22.00 -14.12
N PHE A 285 -4.31 21.79 -12.81
CA PHE A 285 -4.41 20.49 -12.18
C PHE A 285 -5.34 20.55 -10.99
N GLU A 286 -6.02 19.45 -10.74
CA GLU A 286 -6.95 19.30 -9.62
C GLU A 286 -6.78 17.91 -9.00
N LEU A 287 -6.81 17.88 -7.67
CA LEU A 287 -6.89 16.68 -6.86
C LEU A 287 -8.13 16.80 -5.98
N ARG A 288 -9.05 15.88 -6.15
CA ARG A 288 -10.24 15.75 -5.31
C ARG A 288 -10.18 14.44 -4.55
N ILE A 289 -10.45 14.49 -3.24
CA ILE A 289 -10.55 13.32 -2.36
C ILE A 289 -11.92 13.38 -1.72
N ASP A 290 -12.78 12.45 -2.08
CA ASP A 290 -14.11 12.31 -1.55
C ASP A 290 -14.12 11.17 -0.52
N TRP A 291 -14.28 11.52 0.76
CA TRP A 291 -14.30 10.58 1.87
C TRP A 291 -15.72 10.04 2.05
N ASP A 292 -15.86 8.71 2.08
CA ASP A 292 -17.16 8.01 2.08
C ASP A 292 -18.03 8.31 0.84
N PRO A 293 -17.53 7.98 -0.36
CA PRO A 293 -18.24 8.26 -1.62
C PRO A 293 -19.49 7.39 -1.75
N ASP A 294 -20.47 7.87 -2.52
CA ASP A 294 -21.74 7.17 -2.76
C ASP A 294 -21.54 5.75 -3.31
N GLU A 295 -20.48 5.52 -4.11
CA GLU A 295 -20.13 4.19 -4.62
C GLU A 295 -19.94 3.13 -3.52
N ASP A 296 -19.58 3.52 -2.29
CA ASP A 296 -19.51 2.57 -1.18
C ASP A 296 -20.88 1.98 -0.81
N ARG A 297 -21.96 2.73 -1.08
CA ARG A 297 -23.33 2.42 -0.70
C ARG A 297 -24.15 1.81 -1.83
N ASP A 298 -23.56 1.68 -3.02
CA ASP A 298 -24.22 1.08 -4.18
C ASP A 298 -24.68 -0.35 -3.90
N GLU A 299 -25.89 -0.68 -4.34
CA GLU A 299 -26.44 -2.02 -4.20
C GLU A 299 -25.56 -3.04 -4.91
N GLY A 300 -25.07 -4.04 -4.15
CA GLY A 300 -24.17 -5.07 -4.66
C GLY A 300 -22.68 -4.73 -4.58
N ASN A 301 -22.30 -3.55 -4.07
CA ASN A 301 -20.90 -3.27 -3.76
C ASN A 301 -20.46 -4.02 -2.48
N GLU A 302 -19.60 -5.02 -2.66
CA GLU A 302 -19.01 -5.79 -1.57
C GLU A 302 -17.70 -5.17 -1.03
N GLU A 303 -17.15 -4.16 -1.71
CA GLU A 303 -15.87 -3.53 -1.37
C GLU A 303 -16.07 -2.31 -0.48
N LEU A 304 -15.35 -2.25 0.63
CA LEU A 304 -15.30 -1.05 1.47
C LEU A 304 -14.46 0.05 0.79
N ILE A 305 -15.13 1.00 0.16
CA ILE A 305 -14.52 2.15 -0.47
C ILE A 305 -14.38 3.25 0.59
N GLN A 306 -13.15 3.52 1.01
CA GLN A 306 -12.88 4.56 2.02
C GLN A 306 -12.88 5.95 1.41
N ALA A 307 -12.31 6.08 0.22
CA ALA A 307 -12.25 7.33 -0.51
C ALA A 307 -12.28 7.10 -2.01
N ARG A 308 -12.88 8.03 -2.74
CA ARG A 308 -12.70 8.21 -4.18
C ARG A 308 -11.73 9.37 -4.40
N ILE A 309 -10.69 9.14 -5.20
CA ILE A 309 -9.68 10.13 -5.53
C ILE A 309 -9.76 10.40 -7.03
N GLU A 310 -9.95 11.65 -7.40
CA GLU A 310 -9.99 12.09 -8.79
C GLU A 310 -8.83 13.05 -9.05
N VAL A 311 -8.13 12.78 -10.14
CA VAL A 311 -6.99 13.58 -10.59
C VAL A 311 -7.27 14.02 -12.02
N SER A 312 -7.41 15.32 -12.20
CA SER A 312 -7.73 15.93 -13.50
C SER A 312 -6.82 17.11 -13.80
N GLY A 313 -6.82 17.54 -15.06
CA GLY A 313 -5.98 18.64 -15.50
C GLY A 313 -6.11 18.91 -16.99
N GLY A 314 -5.52 20.01 -17.43
CA GLY A 314 -5.54 20.41 -18.82
C GLY A 314 -4.72 21.66 -19.07
N ILE A 315 -4.81 22.18 -20.29
CA ILE A 315 -4.10 23.37 -20.73
C ILE A 315 -4.94 24.22 -21.67
N GLY A 316 -4.95 25.53 -21.45
CA GLY A 316 -5.63 26.49 -22.32
C GLY A 316 -5.25 27.93 -22.04
N LYS A 317 -5.89 28.87 -22.76
CA LYS A 317 -5.70 30.31 -22.57
C LYS A 317 -6.73 30.84 -21.56
N ASP A 318 -6.27 31.63 -20.61
CA ASP A 318 -7.13 32.25 -19.58
C ASP A 318 -7.94 31.25 -18.73
N VAL A 319 -7.50 29.98 -18.69
CA VAL A 319 -8.15 28.92 -17.92
C VAL A 319 -7.87 29.10 -16.44
N LYS A 320 -8.93 29.04 -15.62
CA LYS A 320 -8.83 29.02 -14.15
C LYS A 320 -8.62 27.59 -13.66
N ALA A 321 -7.79 27.39 -12.63
CA ALA A 321 -7.68 26.08 -12.01
C ALA A 321 -8.82 25.81 -11.05
N GLU A 322 -9.24 26.81 -10.27
CA GLU A 322 -10.35 26.66 -9.35
C GLU A 322 -11.67 26.93 -10.09
N ALA A 323 -12.55 25.93 -10.07
CA ALA A 323 -13.93 26.01 -10.52
C ALA A 323 -14.83 25.51 -9.38
N LYS A 324 -15.80 26.31 -8.94
CA LYS A 324 -16.63 26.04 -7.76
C LYS A 324 -18.02 25.52 -8.09
N THR A 325 -18.38 25.56 -9.37
CA THR A 325 -19.68 25.12 -9.86
C THR A 325 -19.49 24.25 -11.08
N LEU A 326 -20.44 23.36 -11.35
CA LEU A 326 -20.44 22.54 -12.56
C LEU A 326 -20.32 23.39 -13.83
N GLY A 327 -21.00 24.55 -13.88
CA GLY A 327 -20.89 25.47 -15.02
C GLY A 327 -19.49 26.05 -15.19
N GLU A 328 -18.76 26.29 -14.10
CA GLU A 328 -17.36 26.72 -14.17
C GLU A 328 -16.41 25.59 -14.56
N VAL A 329 -16.71 24.34 -14.15
CA VAL A 329 -15.93 23.15 -14.56
C VAL A 329 -16.08 22.94 -16.07
N LEU A 330 -17.32 22.92 -16.58
CA LEU A 330 -17.58 22.78 -18.02
C LEU A 330 -16.94 23.91 -18.82
N LYS A 331 -17.04 25.15 -18.34
CA LYS A 331 -16.38 26.29 -18.97
C LYS A 331 -14.85 26.14 -18.98
N ARG A 332 -14.25 25.68 -17.89
CA ARG A 332 -12.80 25.43 -17.77
C ARG A 332 -12.33 24.39 -18.78
N GLU A 333 -13.12 23.34 -19.00
CA GLU A 333 -12.87 22.32 -20.01
C GLU A 333 -13.04 22.85 -21.43
N GLU A 334 -14.08 23.64 -21.70
CA GLU A 334 -14.30 24.31 -23.00
C GLU A 334 -13.17 25.30 -23.35
N ASP A 335 -12.71 26.08 -22.36
CA ASP A 335 -11.63 27.04 -22.52
C ASP A 335 -10.24 26.35 -22.62
N SER A 336 -10.17 25.05 -22.28
CA SER A 336 -8.96 24.24 -22.42
C SER A 336 -8.77 23.80 -23.87
N ARG A 337 -7.60 24.10 -24.45
CA ARG A 337 -7.18 23.54 -25.74
C ARG A 337 -7.05 22.02 -25.67
N ARG A 338 -6.69 21.49 -24.50
CA ARG A 338 -6.58 20.06 -24.24
C ARG A 338 -6.93 19.77 -22.79
N VAL A 339 -7.79 18.78 -22.59
CA VAL A 339 -8.03 18.14 -21.30
C VAL A 339 -7.23 16.84 -21.27
N TYR A 340 -6.53 16.58 -20.16
CA TYR A 340 -5.81 15.33 -19.95
C TYR A 340 -6.79 14.22 -19.59
N GLU A 341 -6.43 12.97 -19.87
CA GLU A 341 -7.24 11.85 -19.41
C GLU A 341 -7.32 11.84 -17.88
N GLU A 342 -8.53 11.91 -17.33
CA GLU A 342 -8.77 11.86 -15.89
C GLU A 342 -8.35 10.49 -15.33
N MET A 343 -7.77 10.53 -14.13
CA MET A 343 -7.51 9.33 -13.35
C MET A 343 -8.46 9.30 -12.15
N ARG A 344 -9.23 8.22 -12.06
CA ARG A 344 -9.98 7.88 -10.85
C ARG A 344 -9.32 6.72 -10.11
N LEU A 345 -9.21 6.88 -8.81
CA LEU A 345 -8.69 5.88 -7.89
C LEU A 345 -9.67 5.69 -6.73
N PHE A 346 -9.66 4.51 -6.12
CA PHE A 346 -10.35 4.25 -4.88
C PHE A 346 -9.36 3.80 -3.81
N LEU A 347 -9.52 4.26 -2.57
CA LEU A 347 -8.85 3.68 -1.42
C LEU A 347 -9.69 2.50 -0.92
N ILE A 348 -9.24 1.28 -1.19
CA ILE A 348 -9.92 0.04 -0.80
C ILE A 348 -8.90 -0.81 -0.06
N ASP A 349 -9.26 -1.26 1.15
CA ASP A 349 -8.40 -2.05 2.03
C ASP A 349 -7.01 -1.40 2.28
N GLY A 350 -6.97 -0.07 2.32
CA GLY A 350 -5.73 0.69 2.51
C GLY A 350 -4.79 0.71 1.30
N GLU A 351 -5.24 0.31 0.12
CA GLU A 351 -4.46 0.40 -1.11
C GLU A 351 -5.22 1.20 -2.18
N LEU A 352 -4.49 1.93 -3.02
CA LEU A 352 -5.09 2.65 -4.13
C LEU A 352 -5.39 1.69 -5.28
N ARG A 353 -6.64 1.73 -5.74
CA ARG A 353 -7.16 0.93 -6.85
C ARG A 353 -7.53 1.82 -8.03
N ILE A 354 -6.90 1.62 -9.18
CA ILE A 354 -7.19 2.36 -10.41
C ILE A 354 -8.53 1.90 -10.97
N GLN A 355 -9.40 2.86 -11.28
CA GLN A 355 -10.52 2.67 -12.20
C GLN A 355 -10.18 3.40 -13.49
N LEU A 356 -10.04 2.64 -14.58
CA LEU A 356 -9.92 3.26 -15.90
C LEU A 356 -11.29 3.78 -16.34
N PRO A 357 -11.34 4.88 -17.11
CA PRO A 357 -12.61 5.38 -17.63
C PRO A 357 -13.28 4.30 -18.46
N ASN A 358 -14.57 4.04 -18.20
CA ASN A 358 -15.35 3.17 -19.05
C ASN A 358 -15.38 3.79 -20.46
N GLY A 359 -15.02 3.02 -21.48
CA GLY A 359 -14.99 3.46 -22.88
C GLY A 359 -16.36 3.77 -23.50
N ALA A 360 -17.40 3.98 -22.69
CA ALA A 360 -18.62 4.60 -23.15
C ALA A 360 -18.34 6.11 -23.24
N GLY A 361 -17.87 6.52 -24.42
CA GLY A 361 -17.63 7.93 -24.74
C GLY A 361 -18.88 8.80 -24.75
#